data_AF-E4SMR2-F1
#
_entry.id   AF-E4SMR2-F1
#
_cell.length_a   1.000
_cell.length_b   1.000
_cell.length_c   1.000
_cell.angle_alpha   90.00
_cell.angle_beta   90.00
_cell.angle_gamma   90.00
#
_symmetry.space_group_name_H-M   'P 1'
#
loop_
_entity.id
_entity.type
_entity.pdbx_description
1 polymer ?
#
loop_
_entity_poly.entity_id
_entity_poly.type
_entity_poly.pdbx_seq_one_letter_code
_entity_poly.pdbx_strand_id
1 'polypeptide(L)'
;MHLIDVTNNYSDLVQSQLNTTDANYVKVYSLGNTSVIYTESKNAIGIALENHNRRVREDEVEFIIKRLLKNYDSSYTLTVDKSRHVIEIHVDK
;
A
#
# COMPACT_ATOMS: atom_id res chain seq x y z
N MET A 1 6.77 -15.12 -0.16
CA MET A 1 6.32 -13.91 -0.88
C MET A 1 7.48 -12.94 -0.95
N HIS A 2 7.70 -12.28 -2.10
CA HIS A 2 8.75 -11.26 -2.26
C HIS A 2 8.11 -9.93 -2.60
N LEU A 3 8.48 -8.88 -1.85
CA LEU A 3 8.07 -7.51 -2.13
C LEU A 3 9.16 -6.84 -2.95
N ILE A 4 8.85 -6.48 -4.20
CA ILE A 4 9.80 -5.88 -5.13
C ILE A 4 9.42 -4.41 -5.32
N ASP A 5 10.36 -3.49 -5.08
CA ASP A 5 10.18 -2.07 -5.40
C ASP A 5 10.21 -1.88 -6.91
N VAL A 6 9.08 -1.44 -7.46
CA VAL A 6 8.89 -1.17 -8.89
C VAL A 6 8.53 0.30 -9.13
N THR A 7 8.78 1.18 -8.16
CA THR A 7 8.39 2.61 -8.18
C THR A 7 8.82 3.33 -9.45
N ASN A 8 10.00 3.00 -9.98
CA ASN A 8 10.55 3.60 -11.20
C ASN A 8 9.69 3.32 -12.45
N ASN A 9 8.88 2.27 -12.43
CA ASN A 9 7.97 1.92 -13.53
C ASN A 9 6.64 2.70 -13.47
N TYR A 10 6.41 3.46 -12.40
CA TYR A 10 5.16 4.16 -12.11
C TYR A 10 5.40 5.66 -11.86
N SER A 11 6.34 6.28 -12.59
CA SER A 11 6.73 7.69 -12.43
C SER A 11 5.53 8.64 -12.45
N ASP A 12 4.58 8.41 -13.36
CA ASP A 12 3.43 9.30 -13.57
C ASP A 12 2.47 9.22 -12.38
N LEU A 13 2.23 8.01 -11.86
CA LEU A 13 1.43 7.79 -10.66
C LEU A 13 2.09 8.46 -9.44
N VAL A 14 3.39 8.25 -9.26
CA VAL A 14 4.17 8.83 -8.16
C VAL A 14 4.08 10.35 -8.20
N GLN A 15 4.33 10.96 -9.36
CA GLN A 15 4.24 12.41 -9.52
C GLN A 15 2.82 12.92 -9.27
N SER A 16 1.80 12.23 -9.78
CA SER A 16 0.40 12.61 -9.55
C SER A 16 0.05 12.58 -8.06
N GLN A 17 0.44 11.54 -7.33
CA GLN A 17 0.18 11.44 -5.89
C GLN A 17 0.90 12.55 -5.11
N LEU A 18 2.18 12.80 -5.39
CA LEU A 18 2.95 13.87 -4.74
C LEU A 18 2.41 15.28 -5.05
N ASN A 19 1.84 15.49 -6.24
CA ASN A 19 1.36 16.81 -6.66
C ASN A 19 -0.09 17.11 -6.25
N THR A 20 -0.91 16.07 -6.01
CA THR A 20 -2.37 16.21 -5.78
C THR A 20 -2.80 15.83 -4.37
N THR A 21 -1.96 15.17 -3.59
CA THR A 21 -2.26 14.76 -2.20
C THR A 21 -1.27 15.39 -1.21
N ASP A 22 -1.48 15.17 0.10
CA ASP A 22 -0.55 15.58 1.15
C ASP A 22 0.61 14.57 1.36
N ALA A 23 0.71 13.55 0.51
CA ALA A 23 1.79 12.57 0.57
C ALA A 23 3.14 13.24 0.25
N ASN A 24 4.10 13.03 1.14
CA ASN A 24 5.49 13.48 0.95
C ASN A 24 6.37 12.35 0.40
N TYR A 25 5.90 11.11 0.46
CA TYR A 25 6.62 9.94 0.03
C TYR A 25 5.65 8.91 -0.56
N VAL A 26 5.99 8.39 -1.74
CA VAL A 26 5.18 7.42 -2.48
C VAL A 26 6.09 6.32 -2.99
N LYS A 27 5.71 5.07 -2.76
CA LYS A 27 6.38 3.88 -3.27
C LYS A 27 5.38 2.92 -3.88
N VAL A 28 5.78 2.26 -4.96
CA VAL A 28 4.99 1.22 -5.61
C VAL A 28 5.77 -0.08 -5.56
N TYR A 29 5.13 -1.13 -5.06
CA TYR A 29 5.69 -2.46 -4.95
C TYR A 29 4.85 -3.48 -5.71
N SER A 30 5.51 -4.54 -6.17
CA SER A 30 4.87 -5.76 -6.65
C SER A 30 5.04 -6.86 -5.61
N LEU A 31 3.93 -7.53 -5.27
CA LEU A 31 3.86 -8.75 -4.49
C LEU A 31 3.30 -9.87 -5.38
N GLY A 32 4.11 -10.33 -6.34
CA GLY A 32 3.62 -11.19 -7.42
C GLY A 32 2.63 -10.44 -8.31
N ASN A 33 1.38 -10.92 -8.38
CA ASN A 33 0.31 -10.30 -9.18
C ASN A 33 -0.49 -9.23 -8.40
N THR A 34 -0.14 -8.97 -7.14
CA THR A 34 -0.78 -7.94 -6.32
C THR A 34 0.10 -6.69 -6.34
N SER A 35 -0.47 -5.57 -6.76
CA SER A 35 0.15 -4.25 -6.70
C SER A 35 -0.03 -3.66 -5.32
N VAL A 36 1.00 -3.01 -4.78
CA VAL A 36 0.95 -2.37 -3.47
C VAL A 36 1.46 -0.93 -3.60
N ILE A 37 0.61 0.04 -3.28
CA ILE A 37 0.97 1.45 -3.25
C ILE A 37 1.10 1.84 -1.79
N TYR A 38 2.27 2.38 -1.42
CA TYR A 38 2.55 2.93 -0.11
C TYR A 38 2.65 4.46 -0.24
N THR A 39 1.87 5.17 0.57
CA THR A 39 1.92 6.62 0.69
C THR A 39 2.18 7.01 2.14
N GLU A 40 2.96 8.05 2.33
CA GLU A 40 3.30 8.54 3.66
C GLU A 40 3.28 10.07 3.67
N SER A 41 2.52 10.62 4.61
CA SER A 41 2.49 12.04 4.92
C SER A 41 3.07 12.28 6.31
N LYS A 42 3.02 13.55 6.76
CA LYS A 42 3.43 13.93 8.11
C LYS A 42 2.55 13.26 9.17
N ASN A 43 1.25 13.09 8.87
CA ASN A 43 0.24 12.70 9.86
C ASN A 43 -0.25 11.27 9.69
N ALA A 44 -0.03 10.64 8.53
CA ALA A 44 -0.58 9.32 8.27
C ALA A 44 0.26 8.49 7.29
N ILE A 45 -0.04 7.19 7.26
CA ILE A 45 0.43 6.23 6.26
C ILE A 45 -0.79 5.60 5.60
N GLY A 46 -0.77 5.54 4.27
CA GLY A 46 -1.73 4.82 3.47
C GLY A 46 -1.05 3.65 2.75
N ILE A 47 -1.68 2.48 2.75
CA ILE A 47 -1.26 1.35 1.93
C ILE A 47 -2.47 0.81 1.19
N ALA A 48 -2.43 0.82 -0.14
CA ALA A 48 -3.44 0.20 -0.98
C ALA A 48 -2.86 -1.06 -1.63
N LEU A 49 -3.56 -2.19 -1.47
CA LEU A 49 -3.27 -3.45 -2.15
C LEU A 49 -4.35 -3.68 -3.19
N GLU A 50 -3.96 -3.96 -4.43
CA GLU A 50 -4.87 -4.28 -5.52
C GLU A 50 -4.42 -5.54 -6.24
N ASN A 51 -5.37 -6.43 -6.53
CA ASN A 51 -5.15 -7.53 -7.45
C ASN A 51 -6.28 -7.58 -8.47
N HIS A 52 -5.97 -7.44 -9.76
CA HIS A 52 -6.98 -7.41 -10.82
C HIS A 52 -7.55 -8.78 -11.19
N ASN A 53 -6.87 -9.88 -10.84
CA ASN A 53 -7.20 -11.22 -11.31
C ASN A 53 -7.94 -12.06 -10.27
N ARG A 54 -7.70 -11.81 -8.98
CA ARG A 54 -8.27 -12.58 -7.88
C ARG A 54 -8.40 -11.71 -6.63
N ARG A 55 -9.10 -12.25 -5.64
CA ARG A 55 -9.13 -11.67 -4.28
C ARG A 55 -7.73 -11.65 -3.68
N VAL A 56 -7.40 -10.54 -3.02
CA VAL A 56 -6.22 -10.39 -2.17
C VAL A 56 -6.39 -11.30 -0.95
N ARG A 57 -5.39 -12.15 -0.69
CA ARG A 57 -5.39 -13.13 0.39
C ARG A 57 -4.94 -12.48 1.70
N GLU A 58 -5.37 -13.06 2.82
CA GLU A 58 -5.06 -12.51 4.15
C GLU A 58 -3.57 -12.59 4.47
N ASP A 59 -2.89 -13.65 4.04
CA ASP A 59 -1.44 -13.79 4.20
C ASP A 59 -0.65 -12.70 3.44
N GLU A 60 -1.16 -12.23 2.30
CA GLU A 60 -0.58 -11.08 1.59
C GLU A 60 -0.70 -9.80 2.42
N VAL A 61 -1.87 -9.53 3.00
CA VAL A 61 -2.11 -8.36 3.86
C VAL A 61 -1.22 -8.40 5.10
N GLU A 62 -1.19 -9.53 5.81
CA GLU A 62 -0.34 -9.72 6.98
C GLU A 62 1.14 -9.54 6.66
N PHE A 63 1.59 -10.07 5.52
CA PHE A 63 2.96 -9.91 5.07
C PHE A 63 3.32 -8.44 4.81
N ILE A 64 2.41 -7.68 4.18
CA ILE A 64 2.61 -6.25 3.92
C ILE A 64 2.66 -5.45 5.22
N ILE A 65 1.72 -5.68 6.15
CA ILE A 65 1.72 -5.03 7.47
C ILE A 65 3.06 -5.29 8.17
N LYS A 66 3.47 -6.56 8.26
CA LYS A 66 4.72 -6.94 8.92
C LYS A 66 5.96 -6.35 8.25
N ARG A 67 5.94 -6.13 6.93
CA ARG A 67 7.10 -5.66 6.18
C ARG A 67 7.21 -4.14 6.14
N LEU A 68 6.10 -3.45 5.91
CA LEU A 68 6.07 -1.99 5.71
C LEU A 68 5.74 -1.21 6.98
N LEU A 69 5.00 -1.81 7.92
CA LEU A 69 4.60 -1.16 9.18
C LEU A 69 5.42 -1.63 10.39
N LYS A 70 6.53 -2.36 10.18
CA LYS A 70 7.35 -2.96 11.26
C LYS A 70 7.77 -1.97 12.36
N ASN A 71 7.97 -0.70 12.01
CA ASN A 71 8.49 0.32 12.91
C ASN A 71 7.38 1.24 13.46
N TYR A 72 6.11 0.92 13.21
CA TYR A 72 4.97 1.70 13.66
C TYR A 72 4.17 0.88 14.67
N ASP A 73 4.16 1.33 15.92
CA ASP A 73 3.37 0.72 17.02
C ASP A 73 1.91 1.21 17.05
N SER A 74 1.51 2.04 16.07
CA SER A 74 0.16 2.59 15.97
C SER A 74 -0.85 1.54 15.52
N SER A 75 -2.09 1.67 16.02
CA SER A 75 -3.24 0.93 15.50
C SER A 75 -3.47 1.30 14.03
N TYR A 76 -3.83 0.31 13.22
CA TYR A 76 -4.20 0.52 11.82
C TYR A 76 -5.69 0.20 11.61
N THR A 77 -6.30 0.90 10.67
CA THR A 77 -7.64 0.61 10.17
C THR A 77 -7.54 -0.13 8.84
N LEU A 78 -8.24 -1.25 8.73
CA LEU A 78 -8.32 -2.04 7.50
C LEU A 78 -9.67 -1.83 6.84
N THR A 79 -9.67 -1.30 5.61
CA THR A 79 -10.86 -1.19 4.77
C THR A 79 -10.76 -2.21 3.64
N VAL A 80 -11.78 -3.04 3.50
CA VAL A 80 -11.81 -4.12 2.50
C VAL A 80 -13.01 -3.91 1.59
N ASP A 81 -12.76 -3.84 0.29
CA ASP A 81 -13.85 -3.72 -0.67
C ASP A 81 -14.70 -5.01 -0.71
N LYS A 82 -15.95 -4.92 -1.18
CA LYS A 82 -16.87 -6.07 -1.20
C LYS A 82 -16.32 -7.27 -1.96
N SER A 83 -15.53 -7.02 -3.01
CA SER A 83 -14.98 -8.07 -3.86
C SER A 83 -13.66 -8.65 -3.33
N ARG A 84 -13.03 -7.99 -2.35
CA ARG A 84 -11.68 -8.22 -1.83
C ARG A 84 -10.57 -8.11 -2.90
N HIS A 85 -10.79 -7.38 -3.99
CA HIS A 85 -9.73 -7.08 -4.96
C HIS A 85 -8.91 -5.86 -4.55
N VAL A 86 -9.49 -5.00 -3.70
CA VAL A 86 -8.82 -3.81 -3.15
C VAL A 86 -8.90 -3.85 -1.63
N ILE A 87 -7.76 -3.68 -0.99
CA ILE A 87 -7.62 -3.58 0.46
C ILE A 87 -6.81 -2.34 0.78
N GLU A 88 -7.34 -1.50 1.65
CA GLU A 88 -6.67 -0.30 2.12
C GLU A 88 -6.33 -0.43 3.60
N ILE A 89 -5.14 0.00 3.96
CA ILE A 89 -4.64 0.07 5.33
C ILE A 89 -4.31 1.53 5.61
N HIS A 90 -4.89 2.06 6.68
CA HIS A 90 -4.63 3.41 7.14
C HIS A 90 -4.03 3.41 8.54
N VAL A 91 -2.99 4.21 8.75
CA VAL A 91 -2.31 4.35 10.04
C VAL A 91 -2.16 5.83 10.37
N ASP A 92 -2.66 6.24 11.53
CA ASP A 92 -2.42 7.58 12.09
C ASP A 92 -1.07 7.63 12.81
N LYS A 93 -0.33 8.74 12.64
CA LYS A 93 0.97 8.99 13.27
C LYS A 93 0.89 9.95 14.45
#